data_AF-A0AA97AMW2-F1
#
_entry.id   AF-A0AA97AMW2-F1
#
_cell.length_a   1.000
_cell.length_b   1.000
_cell.length_c   1.000
_cell.angle_alpha   90.00
_cell.angle_beta   90.00
_cell.angle_gamma   90.00
#
_symmetry.space_group_name_H-M   'P 1'
#
loop_
_entity.id
_entity.type
_entity.pdbx_description
1 polymer ?
#
loop_
_entity_poly.entity_id
_entity_poly.type
_entity_poly.pdbx_seq_one_letter_code
_entity_poly.pdbx_strand_id
1 'polypeptide(L)'
;MRKSKTQLETERGEIKARIDRLKSKPYRTGVRLDLAAAGGTASAKSQGDYKYGRLRAGRGKLLPNGKKSEYVRLEDIPEMQVEIERGKTIEQLERRLKQLNAILTPD
;
A
#
# COMPACT_ATOMS: atom_id res chain seq x y z
N MET A 1 -20.65 11.76 19.41
CA MET A 1 -19.98 11.70 20.72
C MET A 1 -18.47 11.81 20.52
N ARG A 2 -17.76 12.68 21.28
CA ARG A 2 -16.29 12.69 21.29
C ARG A 2 -15.80 11.44 22.05
N LYS A 3 -14.80 10.73 21.52
CA LYS A 3 -14.19 9.58 22.20
C LYS A 3 -13.49 10.05 23.49
N SER A 4 -13.51 9.22 24.53
CA SER A 4 -12.78 9.51 25.77
C SER A 4 -11.26 9.36 25.56
N LYS A 5 -10.46 9.98 26.44
CA LYS A 5 -8.99 9.88 26.37
C LYS A 5 -8.51 8.42 26.39
N THR A 6 -9.08 7.60 27.27
CA THR A 6 -8.79 6.16 27.36
C THR A 6 -9.11 5.42 26.06
N GLN A 7 -10.25 5.72 25.43
CA GLN A 7 -10.60 5.12 24.13
C GLN A 7 -9.60 5.48 23.03
N LEU A 8 -9.10 6.72 23.02
CA LEU A 8 -8.10 7.18 22.07
C LEU A 8 -6.72 6.54 22.31
N GLU A 9 -6.33 6.34 23.56
CA GLU A 9 -5.09 5.65 23.92
C GLU A 9 -5.13 4.16 23.56
N THR A 10 -6.26 3.50 23.77
CA THR A 10 -6.48 2.11 23.32
C THR A 10 -6.39 2.02 21.80
N GLU A 11 -7.10 2.90 21.06
CA GLU A 11 -7.04 2.95 19.60
C GLU A 11 -5.59 3.18 19.11
N ARG A 12 -4.83 4.06 19.77
CA ARG A 12 -3.41 4.29 19.47
C ARG A 12 -2.59 3.01 19.62
N GLY A 13 -2.79 2.27 20.70
CA GLY A 13 -2.11 0.99 20.97
C GLY A 13 -2.43 -0.07 19.92
N GLU A 14 -3.70 -0.23 19.59
CA GLU A 14 -4.17 -1.18 18.57
C GLU A 14 -3.61 -0.86 17.17
N ILE A 15 -3.64 0.42 16.78
CA ILE A 15 -3.08 0.87 15.50
C ILE A 15 -1.59 0.59 15.44
N LYS A 16 -0.85 0.88 16.51
CA LYS A 16 0.59 0.61 16.59
C LYS A 16 0.88 -0.89 16.43
N ALA A 17 0.21 -1.74 17.21
CA ALA A 17 0.37 -3.19 17.12
C ALA A 17 0.00 -3.74 15.73
N ARG A 18 -1.01 -3.16 15.07
CA ARG A 18 -1.39 -3.55 13.72
C ARG A 18 -0.35 -3.14 12.68
N ILE A 19 0.23 -1.94 12.80
CA ILE A 19 1.34 -1.49 11.94
C ILE A 19 2.51 -2.45 12.10
N ASP A 20 2.91 -2.79 13.32
CA ASP A 20 4.04 -3.69 13.59
C ASP A 20 3.81 -5.08 12.98
N ARG A 21 2.59 -5.62 13.14
CA ARG A 21 2.21 -6.89 12.49
C ARG A 21 2.27 -6.82 10.97
N LEU A 22 1.84 -5.72 10.35
CA LEU A 22 1.90 -5.57 8.89
C LEU A 22 3.34 -5.39 8.40
N LYS A 23 4.18 -4.65 9.14
CA LYS A 23 5.60 -4.45 8.79
C LYS A 23 6.47 -5.70 8.97
N SER A 24 5.98 -6.72 9.68
CA SER A 24 6.67 -8.02 9.79
C SER A 24 6.76 -8.81 8.48
N LYS A 25 6.00 -8.42 7.45
CA LYS A 25 6.01 -9.02 6.11
C LYS A 25 6.48 -7.99 5.08
N PRO A 26 7.03 -8.40 3.92
CA PRO A 26 7.38 -7.47 2.85
C PRO A 26 6.21 -6.55 2.47
N TYR A 27 6.49 -5.28 2.24
CA TYR A 27 5.47 -4.31 1.83
C TYR A 27 6.09 -3.23 0.94
N ARG A 28 5.26 -2.61 0.10
CA ARG A 28 5.70 -1.52 -0.78
C ARG A 28 4.82 -0.30 -0.63
N THR A 29 5.43 0.83 -0.33
CA THR A 29 4.77 2.14 -0.23
C THR A 29 5.10 3.01 -1.44
N GLY A 30 4.22 3.96 -1.76
CA GLY A 30 4.47 4.92 -2.84
C GLY A 30 4.69 4.34 -4.24
N VAL A 31 4.24 3.10 -4.51
CA VAL A 31 4.30 2.47 -5.83
C VAL A 31 2.91 1.96 -6.24
N ARG A 32 2.71 1.74 -7.54
CA ARG A 32 1.51 1.12 -8.10
C ARG A 32 1.88 0.05 -9.12
N LEU A 33 1.03 -0.96 -9.24
CA LEU A 33 1.12 -1.99 -10.28
C LEU A 33 0.13 -1.66 -11.38
N ASP A 34 0.63 -1.34 -12.56
CA ASP A 34 -0.19 -1.18 -13.76
C ASP A 34 -0.25 -2.53 -14.47
N LEU A 35 -1.46 -3.01 -14.74
CA LEU A 35 -1.71 -4.28 -15.41
C LEU A 35 -2.28 -4.02 -16.79
N ALA A 36 -1.74 -4.68 -17.82
CA ALA A 36 -2.19 -4.49 -19.20
C ALA A 36 -2.34 -5.80 -19.95
N ALA A 37 -3.44 -5.92 -20.69
CA ALA A 37 -3.59 -6.87 -21.78
C ALA A 37 -2.84 -6.29 -22.99
N ALA A 38 -2.00 -7.08 -23.68
CA ALA A 38 -1.36 -6.56 -24.89
C ALA A 38 -2.41 -6.37 -25.99
N GLY A 39 -2.57 -5.11 -26.40
CA GLY A 39 -3.07 -4.65 -27.70
C GLY A 39 -4.38 -5.24 -28.21
N GLY A 40 -5.40 -4.39 -28.33
CA GLY A 40 -6.69 -4.71 -28.93
C GLY A 40 -7.80 -4.83 -27.90
N THR A 41 -9.03 -4.52 -28.30
CA THR A 41 -10.28 -4.66 -27.53
C THR A 41 -10.40 -6.06 -26.95
N ALA A 42 -9.77 -6.28 -25.80
CA ALA A 42 -9.81 -7.54 -25.07
C ALA A 42 -11.26 -7.76 -24.65
N SER A 43 -11.88 -8.82 -25.18
CA SER A 43 -13.23 -9.22 -24.78
C SER A 43 -13.26 -9.40 -23.26
N ALA A 44 -14.44 -9.25 -22.63
CA ALA A 44 -14.59 -9.39 -21.18
C ALA A 44 -14.01 -10.70 -20.60
N LYS A 45 -13.85 -11.75 -21.42
CA LYS A 45 -13.19 -13.02 -21.06
C LYS A 45 -11.67 -12.95 -20.91
N SER A 46 -11.00 -12.02 -21.61
CA SER A 46 -9.54 -11.90 -21.63
C SER A 46 -9.00 -10.93 -20.56
N GLN A 47 -9.87 -10.44 -19.66
CA GLN A 47 -9.46 -9.61 -18.52
C GLN A 47 -8.77 -10.41 -17.41
N GLY A 48 -8.90 -11.75 -17.40
CA GLY A 48 -8.27 -12.62 -16.39
C GLY A 48 -6.76 -12.78 -16.56
N ASP A 49 -6.26 -12.74 -17.80
CA ASP A 49 -4.85 -13.02 -18.12
C ASP A 49 -4.13 -11.75 -18.55
N TYR A 50 -3.49 -11.07 -17.59
CA TYR A 50 -2.60 -9.96 -17.90
C TYR A 50 -1.39 -10.47 -18.68
N LYS A 51 -0.95 -9.73 -19.71
CA LYS A 51 0.24 -10.12 -20.50
C LYS A 51 1.53 -9.54 -19.93
N TYR A 52 1.45 -8.42 -19.20
CA TYR A 52 2.55 -7.92 -18.39
C TYR A 52 2.03 -7.10 -17.20
N GLY A 53 2.78 -7.16 -16.10
CA GLY A 53 2.68 -6.22 -14.99
C GLY A 53 3.79 -5.18 -15.09
N ARG A 54 3.51 -3.94 -14.68
CA ARG A 54 4.52 -2.88 -14.60
C ARG A 54 4.40 -2.13 -13.28
N LEU A 55 5.42 -2.26 -12.44
CA LEU A 55 5.56 -1.49 -11.22
C LEU A 55 5.96 -0.05 -11.59
N ARG A 56 5.32 0.95 -11.00
CA ARG A 56 5.66 2.37 -11.17
C ARG A 56 5.83 3.05 -9.84
N ALA A 57 6.89 3.87 -9.73
CA ALA A 57 7.06 4.79 -8.62
C ALA A 57 6.03 5.93 -8.67
N GLY A 58 5.67 6.46 -7.51
CA GLY A 58 4.86 7.67 -7.39
C GLY A 58 5.53 8.90 -8.02
N ARG A 59 4.75 9.96 -8.24
CA ARG A 59 5.23 11.22 -8.83
C ARG A 59 6.44 11.75 -8.07
N GLY A 60 7.49 12.14 -8.81
CA GLY A 60 8.72 12.68 -8.24
C GLY A 60 9.65 11.65 -7.59
N LYS A 61 9.25 10.38 -7.45
CA LYS A 61 10.05 9.32 -6.80
C LYS A 61 10.68 8.37 -7.83
N LEU A 62 11.64 7.57 -7.36
CA LEU A 62 12.25 6.46 -8.11
C LEU A 62 12.01 5.17 -7.33
N LEU A 63 11.99 4.05 -8.05
CA LEU A 63 12.05 2.72 -7.45
C LEU A 63 13.44 2.48 -6.84
N PRO A 64 13.63 1.44 -6.01
CA PRO A 64 14.93 1.12 -5.41
C PRO A 64 16.07 0.93 -6.43
N ASN A 65 15.74 0.49 -7.64
CA ASN A 65 16.68 0.35 -8.75
C ASN A 65 17.02 1.68 -9.48
N GLY A 66 16.57 2.82 -8.96
CA GLY A 66 16.78 4.15 -9.56
C GLY A 66 15.92 4.45 -10.79
N LYS A 67 15.02 3.55 -11.20
CA LYS A 67 14.16 3.75 -12.37
C LYS A 67 12.76 4.24 -11.98
N LYS A 68 12.02 4.84 -12.92
CA LYS A 68 10.61 5.23 -12.72
C LYS A 68 9.65 4.05 -12.75
N SER A 69 10.03 2.97 -13.42
CA SER A 69 9.21 1.77 -13.56
C SER A 69 10.04 0.53 -13.85
N GLU A 70 9.44 -0.63 -13.58
CA GLU A 70 10.03 -1.95 -13.75
C GLU A 70 8.96 -2.94 -14.21
N TYR A 71 9.32 -3.87 -15.10
CA TYR A 71 8.42 -4.94 -15.49
C TYR A 71 8.36 -5.99 -14.38
N VAL A 72 7.16 -6.53 -14.17
CA VAL A 72 6.88 -7.56 -13.18
C VAL A 72 6.48 -8.82 -13.95
N ARG A 73 7.08 -9.96 -13.60
CA ARG A 73 6.72 -11.25 -14.18
C ARG A 73 5.29 -11.59 -13.79
N LEU A 74 4.57 -12.30 -14.67
CA LEU A 74 3.16 -12.61 -14.43
C LEU A 74 2.93 -13.40 -13.15
N GLU A 75 3.82 -14.35 -12.85
CA GLU A 75 3.83 -15.15 -11.62
C GLU A 75 3.99 -14.32 -10.34
N ASP A 76 4.68 -13.18 -10.40
CA ASP A 76 4.94 -12.32 -9.25
C ASP A 76 3.82 -11.27 -9.02
N ILE A 77 2.87 -11.13 -9.97
CA ILE A 77 1.80 -10.12 -9.89
C ILE A 77 0.98 -10.24 -8.59
N PRO A 78 0.48 -11.42 -8.20
CA PRO A 78 -0.35 -11.55 -7.00
C PRO A 78 0.42 -11.15 -5.73
N GLU A 79 1.69 -11.54 -5.62
CA GLU A 79 2.54 -11.17 -4.49
C GLU A 79 2.75 -9.65 -4.45
N MET A 80 3.08 -9.04 -5.59
CA MET A 80 3.27 -7.58 -5.68
C MET A 80 1.99 -6.81 -5.33
N GLN A 81 0.81 -7.28 -5.72
CA GLN A 81 -0.46 -6.66 -5.33
C GLN A 81 -0.63 -6.67 -3.81
N VAL A 82 -0.40 -7.82 -3.18
CA VAL A 82 -0.50 -7.98 -1.72
C VAL A 82 0.50 -7.08 -0.99
N GLU A 83 1.74 -6.97 -1.46
CA GLU A 83 2.74 -6.07 -0.87
C GLU A 83 2.34 -4.59 -0.97
N ILE A 84 1.76 -4.18 -2.10
CA ILE A 84 1.31 -2.80 -2.34
C ILE A 84 0.09 -2.48 -1.46
N GLU A 85 -0.88 -3.38 -1.37
CA GLU A 85 -2.06 -3.20 -0.52
C GLU A 85 -1.69 -3.12 0.96
N ARG A 86 -0.74 -3.95 1.39
CA ARG A 86 -0.17 -3.90 2.74
C ARG A 86 0.47 -2.55 3.00
N GLY A 87 1.29 -2.06 2.06
CA GLY A 87 1.92 -0.73 2.17
C GLY A 87 0.90 0.41 2.24
N LYS A 88 -0.17 0.37 1.44
CA LYS A 88 -1.26 1.36 1.51
C LYS A 88 -1.95 1.36 2.87
N THR A 89 -2.21 0.16 3.43
CA THR A 89 -2.83 0.01 4.74
C THR A 89 -1.93 0.57 5.84
N ILE A 90 -0.62 0.29 5.78
CA ILE A 90 0.37 0.87 6.70
C ILE A 90 0.35 2.40 6.61
N GLU A 91 0.40 2.99 5.41
CA GLU A 91 0.36 4.46 5.25
C GLU A 91 -0.91 5.09 5.85
N GLN A 92 -2.07 4.45 5.68
CA GLN A 92 -3.34 4.93 6.24
C GLN A 92 -3.32 4.87 7.78
N LEU A 93 -2.83 3.77 8.35
CA LEU A 93 -2.71 3.60 9.79
C LEU A 93 -1.70 4.58 10.39
N GLU A 94 -0.57 4.83 9.73
CA GLU A 94 0.44 5.81 10.17
C GLU A 94 -0.12 7.23 10.16
N ARG A 95 -0.89 7.61 9.14
CA ARG A 95 -1.59 8.90 9.10
C ARG A 95 -2.59 9.03 10.24
N ARG A 96 -3.36 7.98 10.52
CA ARG A 96 -4.31 7.95 11.64
C ARG A 96 -3.59 8.06 12.98
N LEU A 97 -2.48 7.33 13.15
CA LEU A 97 -1.64 7.38 14.35
C LEU A 97 -1.10 8.80 14.59
N LYS A 98 -0.63 9.48 13.54
CA LYS A 98 -0.18 10.88 13.61
C LYS A 98 -1.29 11.81 14.09
N GLN A 99 -2.51 11.65 13.58
CA GLN A 99 -3.67 12.44 14.03
C GLN A 99 -4.01 12.18 15.50
N LEU A 100 -4.01 10.91 15.94
CA LEU A 100 -4.26 10.55 17.33
C LEU A 100 -3.20 11.13 18.28
N ASN A 101 -1.92 11.08 17.88
CA ASN A 101 -0.84 11.65 18.68
C ASN A 101 -0.99 13.16 18.86
N ALA A 102 -1.38 13.89 17.81
CA ALA A 102 -1.64 15.34 17.89
C ALA A 102 -2.84 15.68 18.81
N ILE A 103 -3.81 14.77 18.96
CA ILE A 103 -4.96 14.96 19.88
C ILE A 103 -4.57 14.65 21.33
N LEU A 104 -3.78 13.58 21.54
CA LEU A 104 -3.40 13.11 22.88
C LEU A 104 -2.24 13.90 23.50
N THR A 105 -1.35 14.42 22.65
CA THR A 105 -0.19 15.23 23.01
C THR A 105 -0.17 16.44 22.08
N PRO A 106 -1.09 17.40 22.25
CA PRO A 106 -0.93 18.69 21.63
C PRO A 106 0.27 19.36 22.32
N ASP A 107 1.31 19.66 21.55
CA ASP A 107 2.39 20.54 22.03
C ASP A 107 1.82 21.89 22.50
#